data_AF-A0A1D6H2U1-F1
#
_entry.id   AF-A0A1D6H2U1-F1
#
_cell.length_a   1.000
_cell.length_b   1.000
_cell.length_c   1.000
_cell.angle_alpha   90.00
_cell.angle_beta   90.00
_cell.angle_gamma   90.00
#
_symmetry.space_group_name_H-M   'P 1'
#
loop_
_entity.id
_entity.type
_entity.pdbx_description
1 polymer ?
#
loop_
_entity_poly.entity_id
_entity_poly.type
_entity_poly.pdbx_seq_one_letter_code
_entity_poly.pdbx_strand_id
1 'polypeptide(L)'
;MATRQLLRLLMAQLIWRTPSVLVLLPTRELANQVHADFEFYGATFGLSACCVYGGSPYRPQEMALRRGVDIVVGTPGRVKDFIVKATLNLKCLKFRVLDEADEMLNMGFVDDVELILGKVEDATKVQTLLFSATLPDWVNKLSLRFLKVDTESGVKFEHVSAPQPTDVAQSAGSEAADAIASVSDSVIPIFRQQAEQLLSSSSLSGADLLAKALAKAVFDVGNMVMVTGGRNIGRVGVIKNWEKHKGIFE
;
A
#
# COMPACT_ATOMS: atom_id res chain seq x y z
N MET A 1 31.65 9.21 36.67
CA MET A 1 30.17 9.09 36.63
C MET A 1 29.54 10.06 35.62
N ALA A 2 29.91 11.35 35.61
CA ALA A 2 29.41 12.34 34.64
C ALA A 2 29.65 11.98 33.17
N THR A 3 30.79 11.39 32.82
CA THR A 3 31.11 10.95 31.45
C THR A 3 30.19 9.85 30.94
N ARG A 4 29.75 8.89 31.78
CA ARG A 4 28.78 7.86 31.39
C ARG A 4 27.37 8.44 31.21
N GLN A 5 27.02 9.46 31.99
CA GLN A 5 25.74 10.16 31.88
C GLN A 5 25.71 11.05 30.63
N LEU A 6 26.82 11.73 30.33
CA LEU A 6 27.04 12.49 29.11
C LEU A 6 27.07 11.57 27.88
N LEU A 7 27.69 10.39 27.96
CA LEU A 7 27.65 9.40 26.88
C LEU A 7 26.22 8.89 26.66
N ARG A 8 25.44 8.67 27.73
CA ARG A 8 24.01 8.29 27.62
C ARG A 8 23.18 9.38 26.95
N LEU A 9 23.43 10.64 27.29
CA LEU A 9 22.76 11.80 26.70
C LEU A 9 23.18 12.02 25.22
N LEU A 10 24.47 11.87 24.91
CA LEU A 10 25.00 11.93 23.55
C LEU A 10 24.52 10.75 22.70
N MET A 11 24.49 9.53 23.22
CA MET A 11 23.93 8.36 22.52
C MET A 11 22.41 8.50 22.28
N ALA A 12 21.69 9.20 23.16
CA ALA A 12 20.29 9.54 22.94
C ALA A 12 20.10 10.66 21.90
N GLN A 13 21.12 11.50 21.67
CA GLN A 13 21.17 12.58 20.67
C GLN A 13 21.83 12.17 19.34
N LEU A 14 22.58 11.08 19.31
CA LEU A 14 23.05 10.41 18.10
C LEU A 14 21.83 9.76 17.45
N ILE A 15 21.17 10.58 16.63
CA ILE A 15 19.95 10.35 15.84
C ILE A 15 19.72 8.85 15.64
N TRP A 16 18.78 8.29 16.42
CA TRP A 16 18.23 6.98 16.15
C TRP A 16 17.79 6.95 14.68
N ARG A 17 18.18 5.91 13.94
CA ARG A 17 17.73 5.72 12.56
C ARG A 17 16.19 5.71 12.58
N THR A 18 15.60 6.79 12.11
CA THR A 18 14.16 7.03 12.10
C THR A 18 13.61 6.58 10.76
N PRO A 19 12.41 5.98 10.73
CA PRO A 19 11.88 5.42 9.50
C PRO A 19 11.61 6.50 8.47
N SER A 20 12.00 6.19 7.23
CA SER A 20 11.64 6.98 6.04
C SER A 20 10.30 6.52 5.45
N VAL A 21 9.84 5.31 5.79
CA VAL A 21 8.60 4.71 5.28
C VAL A 21 7.73 4.22 6.44
N LEU A 22 6.43 4.55 6.38
CA LEU A 22 5.41 4.01 7.27
C LEU A 22 4.29 3.38 6.43
N VAL A 23 3.93 2.14 6.71
CA VAL A 23 2.81 1.45 6.08
C VAL A 23 1.79 1.05 7.16
N LEU A 24 0.58 1.56 7.03
CA LEU A 24 -0.54 1.22 7.89
C LEU A 24 -1.42 0.20 7.17
N LEU A 25 -1.74 -0.90 7.86
CA LEU A 25 -2.63 -1.97 7.38
C LEU A 25 -3.68 -2.29 8.47
N PRO A 26 -4.91 -2.67 8.12
CA PRO A 26 -5.99 -2.87 9.11
C PRO A 26 -5.75 -4.11 9.98
N THR A 27 -5.15 -5.16 9.42
CA THR A 27 -4.98 -6.46 10.11
C THR A 27 -3.52 -6.82 10.34
N ARG A 28 -3.29 -7.69 11.32
CA ARG A 28 -1.96 -8.23 11.62
C ARG A 28 -1.46 -9.11 10.48
N GLU A 29 -2.36 -9.85 9.87
CA GLU A 29 -2.08 -10.82 8.82
C GLU A 29 -1.53 -10.10 7.58
N LEU A 30 -2.20 -9.03 7.15
CA LEU A 30 -1.71 -8.16 6.07
C LEU A 30 -0.40 -7.45 6.45
N ALA A 31 -0.28 -6.95 7.68
CA ALA A 31 0.96 -6.35 8.18
C ALA A 31 2.16 -7.30 8.12
N ASN A 32 1.97 -8.58 8.43
CA ASN A 32 3.03 -9.58 8.32
C ASN A 32 3.36 -9.92 6.85
N GLN A 33 2.37 -9.97 5.96
CA GLN A 33 2.60 -10.23 4.53
C GLN A 33 3.45 -9.10 3.91
N VAL A 34 3.02 -7.85 4.07
CA VAL A 34 3.76 -6.69 3.55
C VAL A 34 5.14 -6.56 4.20
N HIS A 35 5.28 -6.89 5.49
CA HIS A 35 6.59 -6.93 6.13
C HIS A 35 7.52 -7.97 5.51
N ALA A 36 7.03 -9.17 5.20
CA ALA A 36 7.82 -10.21 4.56
C ALA A 36 8.33 -9.77 3.17
N ASP A 37 7.50 -9.04 2.41
CA ASP A 37 7.90 -8.46 1.13
C ASP A 37 9.03 -7.44 1.32
N PHE A 38 8.91 -6.54 2.30
CA PHE A 38 9.98 -5.59 2.61
C PHE A 38 11.27 -6.26 3.06
N GLU A 39 11.22 -7.37 3.81
CA GLU A 39 12.43 -8.12 4.17
C GLU A 39 13.05 -8.77 2.94
N PHE A 40 12.23 -9.33 2.04
CA PHE A 40 12.71 -9.99 0.83
C PHE A 40 13.37 -9.00 -0.14
N TYR A 41 12.69 -7.90 -0.48
CA TYR A 41 13.20 -6.90 -1.42
C TYR A 41 14.21 -5.94 -0.77
N GLY A 42 13.96 -5.54 0.48
CA GLY A 42 14.78 -4.55 1.19
C GLY A 42 16.15 -5.07 1.60
N ALA A 43 16.30 -6.37 1.84
CA ALA A 43 17.58 -7.00 2.17
C ALA A 43 18.65 -6.75 1.08
N THR A 44 18.27 -6.77 -0.20
CA THR A 44 19.18 -6.47 -1.32
C THR A 44 19.71 -5.03 -1.29
N PHE A 45 18.96 -4.11 -0.69
CA PHE A 45 19.31 -2.69 -0.57
C PHE A 45 19.81 -2.29 0.83
N GLY A 46 19.98 -3.25 1.76
CA GLY A 46 20.38 -2.99 3.14
C GLY A 46 19.34 -2.21 3.96
N LEU A 47 18.06 -2.27 3.55
CA LEU A 47 16.96 -1.66 4.28
C LEU A 47 16.50 -2.58 5.40
N SER A 48 16.19 -2.03 6.57
CA SER A 48 15.61 -2.76 7.69
C SER A 48 14.15 -2.37 7.90
N ALA A 49 13.30 -3.38 8.10
CA ALA A 49 11.89 -3.20 8.39
C ALA A 49 11.51 -3.72 9.78
N CYS A 50 10.44 -3.16 10.36
CA CYS A 50 9.84 -3.67 11.59
C CYS A 50 8.32 -3.72 11.45
N CYS A 51 7.74 -4.88 11.78
CA CYS A 51 6.29 -5.06 11.85
C CYS A 51 5.78 -4.86 13.28
N VAL A 52 4.76 -4.01 13.45
CA VAL A 52 4.16 -3.68 14.74
C VAL A 52 2.64 -3.83 14.75
N TYR A 53 2.11 -4.61 15.69
CA TYR A 53 0.66 -4.87 15.79
C TYR A 53 0.25 -5.34 17.18
N GLY A 54 -1.05 -5.23 17.48
CA GLY A 54 -1.69 -5.68 18.72
C GLY A 54 -1.71 -7.22 18.90
N GLY A 55 -1.97 -7.70 20.12
CA GLY A 55 -2.05 -9.15 20.40
C GLY A 55 -0.71 -9.90 20.42
N SER A 56 0.41 -9.22 20.23
CA SER A 56 1.77 -9.76 20.42
C SER A 56 2.57 -8.93 21.43
N PRO A 57 3.62 -9.52 22.06
CA PRO A 57 4.41 -8.84 23.08
C PRO A 57 4.99 -7.50 22.60
N TYR A 58 4.85 -6.46 23.43
CA TYR A 58 5.29 -5.10 23.11
C TYR A 58 6.81 -4.95 23.05
N ARG A 59 7.52 -5.58 23.98
CA ARG A 59 8.96 -5.37 24.21
C ARG A 59 9.86 -5.75 23.02
N PRO A 60 9.64 -6.88 22.30
CA PRO A 60 10.43 -7.19 21.10
C PRO A 60 10.29 -6.13 20.00
N GLN A 61 9.07 -5.64 19.76
CA GLN A 61 8.77 -4.57 18.80
C GLN A 61 9.44 -3.25 19.23
N GLU A 62 9.34 -2.89 20.51
CA GLU A 62 10.04 -1.72 21.07
C GLU A 62 11.55 -1.81 20.86
N MET A 63 12.16 -2.98 21.11
CA MET A 63 13.58 -3.18 20.94
C MET A 63 14.02 -3.13 19.47
N ALA A 64 13.15 -3.51 18.52
CA ALA A 64 13.42 -3.36 17.10
C ALA A 64 13.39 -1.88 16.69
N LEU A 65 12.35 -1.14 17.09
CA LEU A 65 12.24 0.30 16.82
C LEU A 65 13.38 1.10 17.44
N ARG A 66 13.76 0.79 18.70
CA ARG A 66 14.93 1.41 19.35
C ARG A 66 16.25 1.05 18.68
N ARG A 67 16.38 -0.09 18.00
CA ARG A 67 17.59 -0.38 17.20
C ARG A 67 17.68 0.52 15.96
N GLY A 68 16.55 1.05 15.52
CA GLY A 68 16.44 1.92 14.35
C GLY A 68 16.13 1.11 13.09
N VAL A 69 15.13 1.57 12.34
CA VAL A 69 14.62 0.92 11.11
C VAL A 69 14.31 1.95 10.05
N ASP A 70 14.37 1.55 8.77
CA ASP A 70 13.97 2.40 7.64
C ASP A 70 12.47 2.38 7.40
N ILE A 71 11.87 1.20 7.61
CA ILE A 71 10.49 0.91 7.26
C ILE A 71 9.76 0.42 8.50
N VAL A 72 8.60 1.01 8.79
CA VAL A 72 7.67 0.50 9.78
C VAL A 72 6.41 0.04 9.06
N VAL A 73 6.00 -1.20 9.28
CA VAL A 73 4.74 -1.77 8.81
C VAL A 73 3.90 -2.08 10.04
N GLY A 74 2.61 -1.76 10.07
CA GLY A 74 1.84 -2.11 11.25
C GLY A 74 0.38 -1.71 11.27
N THR A 75 -0.31 -2.15 12.33
CA THR A 75 -1.71 -1.78 12.56
C THR A 75 -1.82 -0.44 13.30
N PRO A 76 -2.83 0.40 12.98
CA PRO A 76 -2.93 1.77 13.51
C PRO A 76 -2.82 1.84 15.04
N GLY A 77 -3.54 0.99 15.76
CA GLY A 77 -3.53 1.02 17.23
C GLY A 77 -2.12 0.85 17.83
N ARG A 78 -1.33 -0.11 17.33
CA ARG A 78 0.02 -0.35 17.86
C ARG A 78 1.02 0.70 17.39
N VAL A 79 0.90 1.18 16.15
CA VAL A 79 1.74 2.29 15.65
C VAL A 79 1.52 3.55 16.49
N LYS A 80 0.26 3.91 16.75
CA LYS A 80 -0.13 5.01 17.65
C LYS A 80 0.54 4.86 19.02
N ASP A 81 0.45 3.68 19.64
CA ASP A 81 1.03 3.44 20.96
C ASP A 81 2.53 3.76 20.99
N PHE A 82 3.28 3.32 19.97
CA PHE A 82 4.72 3.59 19.88
C PHE A 82 5.04 5.07 19.65
N ILE A 83 4.20 5.79 18.90
CA ILE A 83 4.35 7.24 18.70
C ILE A 83 4.06 8.01 19.99
N VAL A 84 2.96 7.69 20.67
CA VAL A 84 2.56 8.33 21.93
C VAL A 84 3.61 8.10 23.02
N LYS A 85 4.22 6.91 23.06
CA LYS A 85 5.33 6.60 23.98
C LYS A 85 6.70 7.10 23.52
N ALA A 86 6.75 7.88 22.43
CA ALA A 86 7.97 8.43 21.84
C ALA A 86 9.05 7.36 21.50
N THR A 87 8.65 6.11 21.28
CA THR A 87 9.52 5.04 20.81
C THR A 87 9.63 5.04 19.27
N LEU A 88 8.57 5.51 18.60
CA LEU A 88 8.54 5.72 17.15
C LEU A 88 8.47 7.22 16.86
N ASN A 89 9.44 7.72 16.10
CA ASN A 89 9.53 9.12 15.70
C ASN A 89 9.42 9.23 14.17
N LEU A 90 8.48 10.05 13.68
CA LEU A 90 8.18 10.22 12.26
C LEU A 90 8.83 11.47 11.63
N LYS A 91 9.77 12.12 12.32
CA LYS A 91 10.39 13.38 11.86
C LYS A 91 11.09 13.28 10.50
N CYS A 92 11.64 12.11 10.17
CA CYS A 92 12.35 11.85 8.91
C CYS A 92 11.50 11.10 7.89
N LEU A 93 10.20 10.98 8.12
CA LEU A 93 9.30 10.26 7.23
C LEU A 93 9.29 10.91 5.84
N LYS A 94 9.42 10.10 4.79
CA LYS A 94 9.35 10.52 3.38
C LYS A 94 8.11 9.97 2.70
N PHE A 95 7.72 8.75 3.06
CA PHE A 95 6.57 8.06 2.51
C PHE A 95 5.68 7.55 3.63
N ARG A 96 4.36 7.69 3.45
CA ARG A 96 3.37 6.97 4.26
C ARG A 96 2.31 6.36 3.37
N VAL A 97 1.94 5.13 3.70
CA VAL A 97 0.96 4.33 2.98
C VAL A 97 -0.18 3.98 3.94
N LEU A 98 -1.41 4.17 3.48
CA LEU A 98 -2.61 3.65 4.12
C LEU A 98 -3.20 2.64 3.16
N ASP A 99 -3.14 1.36 3.52
CA ASP A 99 -3.68 0.29 2.71
C ASP A 99 -4.98 -0.23 3.32
N GLU A 100 -5.95 -0.57 2.47
CA GLU A 100 -7.33 -0.90 2.86
C GLU A 100 -7.96 0.11 3.85
N ALA A 101 -7.93 1.40 3.49
CA ALA A 101 -8.40 2.47 4.37
C ALA A 101 -9.88 2.31 4.80
N ASP A 102 -10.74 1.86 3.90
CA ASP A 102 -12.14 1.55 4.21
C ASP A 102 -12.29 0.44 5.25
N GLU A 103 -11.41 -0.56 5.26
CA GLU A 103 -11.40 -1.55 6.34
C GLU A 103 -10.89 -0.96 7.66
N MET A 104 -9.94 -0.02 7.63
CA MET A 104 -9.56 0.71 8.85
C MET A 104 -10.74 1.48 9.44
N LEU A 105 -11.62 2.04 8.61
CA LEU A 105 -12.88 2.64 9.06
C LEU A 105 -13.79 1.60 9.71
N ASN A 106 -14.02 0.46 9.05
CA ASN A 106 -14.86 -0.63 9.56
C ASN A 106 -14.37 -1.18 10.91
N MET A 107 -13.05 -1.24 11.09
CA MET A 107 -12.41 -1.69 12.34
C MET A 107 -12.34 -0.61 13.43
N GLY A 108 -12.80 0.61 13.15
CA GLY A 108 -12.83 1.70 14.12
C GLY A 108 -11.46 2.34 14.40
N PHE A 109 -10.52 2.28 13.46
CA PHE A 109 -9.18 2.89 13.59
C PHE A 109 -9.14 4.38 13.23
N VAL A 110 -10.28 5.03 13.07
CA VAL A 110 -10.42 6.45 12.66
C VAL A 110 -9.51 7.37 13.47
N ASP A 111 -9.64 7.37 14.80
CA ASP A 111 -8.89 8.27 15.67
C ASP A 111 -7.39 7.94 15.68
N ASP A 112 -7.06 6.66 15.57
CA ASP A 112 -5.67 6.18 15.56
C ASP A 112 -4.94 6.64 14.31
N VAL A 113 -5.57 6.46 13.15
CA VAL A 113 -5.04 6.91 11.85
C VAL A 113 -4.89 8.42 11.86
N GLU A 114 -5.91 9.18 12.24
CA GLU A 114 -5.84 10.65 12.25
C GLU A 114 -4.74 11.18 13.17
N LEU A 115 -4.54 10.56 14.34
CA LEU A 115 -3.44 10.90 15.25
C LEU A 115 -2.09 10.62 14.60
N ILE A 116 -1.90 9.45 14.01
CA ILE A 116 -0.65 9.08 13.34
C ILE A 116 -0.32 10.08 12.23
N LEU A 117 -1.29 10.40 11.37
CA LEU A 117 -1.09 11.33 10.25
C LEU A 117 -0.81 12.76 10.73
N GLY A 118 -1.42 13.19 11.84
CA GLY A 118 -1.20 14.49 12.47
C GLY A 118 0.13 14.63 13.20
N LYS A 119 0.88 13.54 13.44
CA LYS A 119 2.21 13.57 14.08
C LYS A 119 3.36 13.83 13.09
N VAL A 120 3.05 13.99 11.82
CA VAL A 120 4.01 14.40 10.80
C VAL A 120 4.14 15.93 10.82
N GLU A 121 5.30 16.44 11.23
CA GLU A 121 5.54 17.88 11.42
C GLU A 121 5.38 18.70 10.13
N ASP A 122 5.87 18.18 9.01
CA ASP A 122 5.81 18.84 7.71
C ASP A 122 5.20 17.90 6.66
N ALA A 123 3.86 17.92 6.58
CA ALA A 123 3.12 17.12 5.62
C ALA A 123 3.51 17.41 4.16
N THR A 124 4.07 18.59 3.86
CA THR A 124 4.50 18.91 2.49
C THR A 124 5.74 18.13 2.05
N LYS A 125 6.51 17.58 2.99
CA LYS A 125 7.72 16.78 2.76
C LYS A 125 7.44 15.29 2.69
N VAL A 126 6.22 14.86 2.98
CA VAL A 126 5.85 13.43 3.06
C VAL A 126 4.88 13.09 1.93
N GLN A 127 5.31 12.19 1.05
CA GLN A 127 4.43 11.61 0.06
C GLN A 127 3.47 10.64 0.74
N THR A 128 2.18 10.83 0.49
CA THR A 128 1.12 10.01 1.07
C THR A 128 0.47 9.20 -0.05
N LEU A 129 0.33 7.90 0.18
CA LEU A 129 -0.37 6.96 -0.69
C LEU A 129 -1.54 6.38 0.09
N LEU A 130 -2.74 6.42 -0.49
CA LEU A 130 -3.95 5.87 0.10
C LEU A 130 -4.54 4.85 -0.88
N PHE A 131 -4.76 3.63 -0.39
CA PHE A 131 -5.40 2.53 -1.11
C PHE A 131 -6.68 2.15 -0.38
N SER A 132 -7.77 1.99 -1.13
CA SER A 132 -9.08 1.64 -0.58
C SER A 132 -9.96 1.01 -1.65
N ALA A 133 -10.79 0.04 -1.31
CA ALA A 133 -11.73 -0.54 -2.28
C ALA A 133 -12.96 0.36 -2.49
N THR A 134 -13.31 1.15 -1.46
CA THR A 134 -14.46 2.05 -1.45
C THR A 134 -14.05 3.47 -1.03
N LEU A 135 -14.95 4.46 -1.22
CA LEU A 135 -14.71 5.86 -0.85
C LEU A 135 -15.81 6.40 0.08
N PRO A 136 -15.99 5.83 1.29
CA PRO A 136 -16.89 6.42 2.27
C PRO A 136 -16.40 7.81 2.71
N ASP A 137 -17.30 8.60 3.30
CA ASP A 137 -17.04 10.01 3.65
C ASP A 137 -15.74 10.24 4.42
N TRP A 138 -15.39 9.34 5.34
CA TRP A 138 -14.14 9.44 6.09
C TRP A 138 -12.91 9.25 5.20
N VAL A 139 -12.88 8.24 4.35
CA VAL A 139 -11.78 7.99 3.40
C VAL A 139 -11.64 9.17 2.42
N ASN A 140 -12.76 9.69 1.92
CA ASN A 140 -12.78 10.86 1.04
C ASN A 140 -12.24 12.13 1.75
N LYS A 141 -12.63 12.36 3.01
CA LYS A 141 -12.09 13.48 3.80
C LYS A 141 -10.61 13.29 4.11
N LEU A 142 -10.16 12.06 4.34
CA LEU A 142 -8.77 11.72 4.59
C LEU A 142 -7.91 12.04 3.36
N SER A 143 -8.37 11.64 2.18
CA SER A 143 -7.69 11.89 0.91
C SER A 143 -7.52 13.40 0.67
N LEU A 144 -8.59 14.19 0.84
CA LEU A 144 -8.56 15.64 0.65
C LEU A 144 -7.66 16.38 1.64
N ARG A 145 -7.59 15.92 2.89
CA ARG A 145 -6.77 16.55 3.94
C ARG A 145 -5.28 16.25 3.78
N PHE A 146 -4.93 15.01 3.45
CA PHE A 146 -3.57 14.52 3.59
C PHE A 146 -2.82 14.27 2.27
N LEU A 147 -3.49 14.42 1.12
CA LEU A 147 -2.89 14.27 -0.22
C LEU A 147 -2.62 15.62 -0.93
N LYS A 148 -2.86 16.76 -0.28
CA LYS A 148 -2.63 18.08 -0.87
C LYS A 148 -1.19 18.57 -0.71
N VAL A 149 -0.47 18.68 -1.83
CA VAL A 149 0.58 19.68 -2.06
C VAL A 149 0.42 20.24 -3.48
N ASP A 150 0.29 21.57 -3.53
CA ASP A 150 0.18 22.51 -4.66
C ASP A 150 -1.16 22.67 -5.41
N THR A 151 -1.72 23.88 -5.22
CA THR A 151 -3.04 24.34 -5.66
C THR A 151 -2.97 25.24 -6.91
N GLU A 152 -1.88 25.20 -7.69
CA GLU A 152 -1.64 26.16 -8.78
C GLU A 152 -1.68 25.57 -10.22
N SER A 153 -2.32 24.43 -10.47
CA SER A 153 -2.37 23.85 -11.83
C SER A 153 -3.75 23.87 -12.51
N GLY A 154 -4.79 24.48 -11.93
CA GLY A 154 -6.06 24.67 -12.64
C GLY A 154 -6.67 23.36 -13.18
N VAL A 155 -6.59 22.28 -12.41
CA VAL A 155 -7.12 20.97 -12.81
C VAL A 155 -8.57 20.82 -12.33
N LYS A 156 -9.47 20.59 -13.29
CA LYS A 156 -10.86 20.21 -13.03
C LYS A 156 -10.89 18.83 -12.37
N PHE A 157 -11.66 18.72 -11.30
CA PHE A 157 -12.05 17.42 -10.75
C PHE A 157 -12.86 16.68 -11.83
N GLU A 158 -12.27 15.66 -12.45
CA GLU A 158 -13.08 14.65 -13.11
C GLU A 158 -13.59 13.68 -12.06
N HIS A 159 -14.88 13.79 -11.79
CA HIS A 159 -15.65 12.75 -11.15
C HIS A 159 -15.63 11.54 -12.09
N VAL A 160 -14.59 10.71 -12.03
CA VAL A 160 -14.57 9.46 -12.78
C VAL A 160 -15.53 8.52 -12.05
N SER A 161 -16.78 8.54 -12.50
CA SER A 161 -17.81 7.54 -12.20
C SER A 161 -17.19 6.14 -12.24
N ALA A 162 -17.80 5.16 -11.55
CA ALA A 162 -17.41 3.76 -11.74
C ALA A 162 -17.18 3.51 -13.24
N PRO A 163 -15.99 3.01 -13.65
CA PRO A 163 -15.73 2.72 -15.06
C PRO A 163 -16.88 1.85 -15.55
N GLN A 164 -17.42 2.15 -16.72
CA GLN A 164 -18.52 1.33 -17.22
C GLN A 164 -17.99 -0.11 -17.36
N PRO A 165 -18.83 -1.14 -17.19
CA PRO A 165 -18.40 -2.53 -17.36
C PRO A 165 -17.64 -2.77 -18.67
N THR A 166 -17.95 -1.98 -19.70
CA THR A 166 -17.27 -1.95 -21.01
C THR A 166 -15.85 -1.41 -20.96
N ASP A 167 -15.58 -0.34 -20.20
CA ASP A 167 -14.25 0.26 -20.07
C ASP A 167 -13.31 -0.64 -19.28
N VAL A 168 -13.87 -1.28 -18.23
CA VAL A 168 -13.17 -2.31 -17.46
C VAL A 168 -12.85 -3.49 -18.37
N ALA A 169 -13.85 -4.03 -19.09
CA ALA A 169 -13.66 -5.18 -19.97
C ALA A 169 -12.65 -4.92 -21.09
N GLN A 170 -12.63 -3.71 -21.68
CA GLN A 170 -11.68 -3.36 -22.74
C GLN A 170 -10.26 -3.25 -22.21
N SER A 171 -10.08 -2.57 -21.08
CA SER A 171 -8.77 -2.44 -20.43
C SER A 171 -8.22 -3.80 -20.01
N ALA A 172 -9.06 -4.58 -19.33
CA ALA A 172 -8.79 -5.91 -18.83
C ALA A 172 -8.46 -6.90 -19.94
N GLY A 173 -9.23 -6.84 -21.03
CA GLY A 173 -9.05 -7.72 -22.18
C GLY A 173 -7.70 -7.51 -22.87
N SER A 174 -7.24 -6.26 -22.99
CA SER A 174 -5.93 -5.96 -23.58
C SER A 174 -4.79 -6.52 -22.73
N GLU A 175 -4.85 -6.31 -21.42
CA GLU A 175 -3.81 -6.74 -20.49
C GLU A 175 -3.73 -8.26 -20.35
N ALA A 176 -4.89 -8.91 -20.28
CA ALA A 176 -4.95 -10.37 -20.27
C ALA A 176 -4.51 -10.97 -21.62
N ALA A 177 -4.75 -10.28 -22.74
CA ALA A 177 -4.23 -10.70 -24.05
C ALA A 177 -2.70 -10.61 -24.11
N ASP A 178 -2.10 -9.54 -23.58
CA ASP A 178 -0.64 -9.37 -23.50
C ASP A 178 -0.02 -10.42 -22.57
N ALA A 179 -0.65 -10.70 -21.42
CA ALA A 179 -0.22 -11.75 -20.50
C ALA A 179 -0.26 -13.14 -21.16
N ILE A 180 -1.32 -13.45 -21.91
CA ILE A 180 -1.43 -14.71 -22.67
C ILE A 180 -0.38 -14.76 -23.78
N ALA A 181 -0.14 -13.66 -24.49
CA ALA A 181 0.89 -13.59 -25.54
C ALA A 181 2.32 -13.80 -24.98
N SER A 182 2.54 -13.52 -23.70
CA SER A 182 3.83 -13.76 -23.03
C SER A 182 4.06 -15.23 -22.64
N VAL A 183 3.02 -16.07 -22.66
CA VAL A 183 3.14 -17.50 -22.35
C VAL A 183 3.81 -18.22 -23.52
N SER A 184 4.89 -18.93 -23.24
CA SER A 184 5.63 -19.69 -24.25
C SER A 184 4.77 -20.81 -24.85
N ASP A 185 4.77 -20.92 -26.18
CA ASP A 185 4.07 -22.00 -26.92
C ASP A 185 4.48 -23.42 -26.46
N SER A 186 5.67 -23.57 -25.90
CA SER A 186 6.17 -24.85 -25.38
C SER A 186 5.32 -25.45 -24.26
N VAL A 187 4.54 -24.63 -23.52
CA VAL A 187 3.67 -25.15 -22.46
C VAL A 187 2.30 -25.59 -22.98
N ILE A 188 1.89 -25.16 -24.18
CA ILE A 188 0.56 -25.44 -24.75
C ILE A 188 0.23 -26.94 -24.78
N PRO A 189 1.14 -27.85 -25.20
CA PRO A 189 0.84 -29.29 -25.22
C PRO A 189 0.53 -29.87 -23.83
N ILE A 190 1.09 -29.29 -22.76
CA ILE A 190 0.92 -29.76 -21.38
C ILE A 190 -0.51 -29.49 -20.89
N PHE A 191 -1.09 -28.36 -21.29
CA PHE A 191 -2.42 -27.92 -20.85
C PHE A 191 -3.55 -28.24 -21.84
N ARG A 192 -3.22 -28.72 -23.05
CA ARG A 192 -4.19 -28.98 -24.12
C ARG A 192 -5.31 -29.92 -23.67
N GLN A 193 -4.95 -31.03 -23.02
CA GLN A 193 -5.94 -32.02 -22.60
C GLN A 193 -6.94 -31.45 -21.58
N GLN A 194 -6.47 -30.63 -20.64
CA GLN A 194 -7.33 -29.98 -19.64
C GLN A 194 -8.22 -28.92 -20.28
N ALA A 195 -7.71 -28.18 -21.26
CA ALA A 195 -8.50 -27.20 -22.01
C ALA A 195 -9.62 -27.87 -22.82
N GLU A 196 -9.32 -28.97 -23.52
CA GLU A 196 -10.29 -29.77 -24.28
C GLU A 196 -11.36 -30.39 -23.36
N GLN A 197 -10.96 -30.87 -22.19
CA GLN A 197 -11.88 -31.40 -21.18
C GLN A 197 -12.80 -30.29 -20.64
N LEU A 198 -12.28 -29.08 -20.40
CA LEU A 198 -13.07 -27.94 -19.97
C LEU A 198 -14.09 -27.53 -21.04
N LEU A 199 -13.66 -27.49 -22.32
CA LEU A 199 -14.54 -27.21 -23.46
C LEU A 199 -15.64 -28.27 -23.60
N SER A 200 -15.32 -29.55 -23.39
CA SER A 200 -16.27 -30.66 -23.55
C SER A 200 -17.26 -30.80 -22.39
N SER A 201 -16.87 -30.34 -21.19
CA SER A 201 -17.69 -30.42 -19.98
C SER A 201 -18.52 -29.16 -19.71
N SER A 202 -18.25 -28.07 -20.42
CA SER A 202 -19.00 -26.83 -20.31
C SER A 202 -20.15 -26.77 -21.31
N SER A 203 -21.25 -26.11 -20.92
CA SER A 203 -22.33 -25.73 -21.84
C SER A 203 -22.06 -24.44 -22.60
N LEU A 204 -20.93 -23.78 -22.32
CA LEU A 204 -20.56 -22.48 -22.87
C LEU A 204 -19.69 -22.64 -24.13
N SER A 205 -19.77 -21.66 -25.03
CA SER A 205 -18.85 -21.61 -26.16
C SER A 205 -17.40 -21.40 -25.69
N GLY A 206 -16.42 -21.81 -26.50
CA GLY A 206 -15.01 -21.56 -26.19
C GLY A 206 -14.70 -20.07 -26.01
N ALA A 207 -15.40 -19.20 -26.75
CA ALA A 207 -15.29 -17.75 -26.60
C ALA A 207 -15.81 -17.26 -25.23
N ASP A 208 -16.94 -17.80 -24.75
CA ASP A 208 -17.50 -17.44 -23.45
C ASP A 208 -16.66 -17.97 -22.29
N LEU A 209 -16.07 -19.16 -22.42
CA LEU A 209 -15.12 -19.71 -21.45
C LEU A 209 -13.86 -18.85 -21.37
N LEU A 210 -13.32 -18.44 -22.52
CA LEU A 210 -12.17 -17.54 -22.57
C LEU A 210 -12.52 -16.20 -21.92
N ALA A 211 -13.68 -15.62 -22.23
CA ALA A 211 -14.15 -14.38 -21.61
C ALA A 211 -14.24 -14.51 -20.07
N LYS A 212 -14.73 -15.64 -19.54
CA LYS A 212 -14.74 -15.91 -18.10
C LYS A 212 -13.35 -16.08 -17.50
N ALA A 213 -12.41 -16.71 -18.20
CA ALA A 213 -11.03 -16.87 -17.74
C ALA A 213 -10.31 -15.52 -17.69
N LEU A 214 -10.45 -14.69 -18.74
CA LEU A 214 -9.91 -13.33 -18.76
C LEU A 214 -10.51 -12.48 -17.64
N ALA A 215 -11.83 -12.56 -17.45
CA ALA A 215 -12.50 -11.90 -16.34
C ALA A 215 -11.93 -12.35 -14.99
N LYS A 216 -11.78 -13.65 -14.73
CA LYS A 216 -11.23 -14.16 -13.46
C LYS A 216 -9.79 -13.72 -13.22
N ALA A 217 -8.95 -13.68 -14.26
CA ALA A 217 -7.56 -13.21 -14.16
C ALA A 217 -7.49 -11.72 -13.78
N VAL A 218 -8.44 -10.93 -14.24
CA VAL A 218 -8.52 -9.48 -13.98
C VAL A 218 -9.18 -9.19 -12.63
N PHE A 219 -10.26 -9.89 -12.28
CA PHE A 219 -11.04 -9.64 -11.05
C PHE A 219 -10.37 -10.13 -9.76
N ASP A 220 -9.25 -10.87 -9.83
CA ASP A 220 -8.40 -11.13 -8.65
C ASP A 220 -7.57 -9.90 -8.23
N VAL A 221 -7.50 -8.87 -9.08
CA VAL A 221 -7.05 -7.54 -8.68
C VAL A 221 -8.29 -6.70 -8.42
N GLY A 222 -8.80 -6.77 -7.18
CA GLY A 222 -9.98 -6.02 -6.76
C GLY A 222 -9.88 -4.54 -7.11
N ASN A 223 -11.02 -3.88 -7.35
CA ASN A 223 -11.13 -2.45 -7.64
C ASN A 223 -10.45 -1.61 -6.55
N MET A 224 -9.14 -1.42 -6.64
CA MET A 224 -8.37 -0.64 -5.68
C MET A 224 -8.32 0.79 -6.17
N VAL A 225 -8.92 1.70 -5.42
CA VAL A 225 -8.76 3.13 -5.59
C VAL A 225 -7.46 3.53 -4.94
N MET A 226 -6.47 3.89 -5.76
CA MET A 226 -5.24 4.51 -5.27
C MET A 226 -5.35 6.03 -5.43
N VAL A 227 -4.99 6.78 -4.38
CA VAL A 227 -4.88 8.25 -4.41
C VAL A 227 -3.52 8.65 -3.86
N THR A 228 -2.76 9.47 -4.60
CA THR A 228 -1.40 9.92 -4.25
C THR A 228 -1.28 11.45 -4.21
N GLY A 229 -0.27 11.98 -3.51
CA GLY A 229 0.08 13.41 -3.53
C GLY A 229 1.54 13.69 -3.16
N GLY A 230 2.28 14.49 -3.95
CA GLY A 230 3.69 14.83 -3.68
C GLY A 230 4.45 15.61 -4.79
N ARG A 231 5.54 16.28 -4.38
CA ARG A 231 6.28 17.40 -5.03
C ARG A 231 6.95 17.18 -6.39
N ASN A 232 6.88 16.00 -7.00
CA ASN A 232 7.42 15.77 -8.36
C ASN A 232 6.44 15.10 -9.32
N ILE A 233 5.20 14.87 -8.89
CA ILE A 233 4.13 14.36 -9.75
C ILE A 233 2.86 15.08 -9.27
N GLY A 234 2.59 16.25 -9.84
CA GLY A 234 1.46 17.11 -9.47
C GLY A 234 0.09 16.54 -9.87
N ARG A 235 -0.26 15.35 -9.38
CA ARG A 235 -1.54 14.69 -9.63
C ARG A 235 -2.06 14.01 -8.36
N VAL A 236 -3.11 14.57 -7.78
CA VAL A 236 -4.12 13.76 -7.07
C VAL A 236 -4.87 13.00 -8.16
N GLY A 237 -4.45 11.77 -8.43
CA GLY A 237 -5.10 10.88 -9.39
C GLY A 237 -5.77 9.75 -8.65
N VAL A 238 -7.04 9.48 -8.97
CA VAL A 238 -7.68 8.20 -8.68
C VAL A 238 -7.18 7.22 -9.74
N ILE A 239 -6.20 6.39 -9.40
CA ILE A 239 -5.76 5.32 -10.32
C ILE A 239 -6.71 4.16 -10.12
N LYS A 240 -7.52 3.89 -11.16
CA LYS A 240 -8.22 2.63 -11.33
C LYS A 240 -7.36 1.76 -12.26
N ASN A 241 -7.20 0.49 -11.93
CA ASN A 241 -6.28 -0.45 -12.58
C ASN A 241 -4.80 -0.05 -12.43
N TRP A 242 -4.22 -0.48 -11.31
CA TRP A 242 -2.81 -0.36 -10.92
C TRP A 242 -1.82 -0.79 -12.01
N GLU A 243 -2.14 -1.81 -12.81
CA GLU A 243 -1.20 -2.38 -13.77
C GLU A 243 -0.85 -1.46 -14.94
N LYS A 244 -1.76 -0.56 -15.36
CA LYS A 244 -1.52 0.39 -16.45
C LYS A 244 -0.51 1.49 -16.12
N HIS A 245 -0.08 1.61 -14.87
CA HIS A 245 0.67 2.77 -14.37
C HIS A 245 1.98 2.39 -13.65
N LYS A 246 2.50 1.17 -13.90
CA LYS A 246 3.79 0.70 -13.35
C LYS A 246 4.97 1.66 -13.63
N GLY A 247 4.96 2.38 -14.75
CA GLY A 247 6.00 3.35 -15.13
C GLY A 247 5.99 4.71 -14.40
N ILE A 248 5.16 4.89 -13.37
CA ILE A 248 5.15 6.12 -12.55
C ILE A 248 6.24 6.10 -11.46
N PHE A 249 6.81 4.92 -11.17
CA PHE A 249 7.82 4.71 -10.12
C PHE A 249 9.20 4.28 -10.67
N GLU A 250 9.36 4.27 -12.00
CA GLU A 250 10.67 4.21 -12.69
C GLU A 250 11.17 5.63 -13.00
#